data_AF-A0A7L0AZ66-F1
#
_entry.id   AF-A0A7L0AZ66-F1
#
_cell.length_a   1.000
_cell.length_b   1.000
_cell.length_c   1.000
_cell.angle_alpha   90.00
_cell.angle_beta   90.00
_cell.angle_gamma   90.00
#
_symmetry.space_group_name_H-M   'P 1'
#
loop_
_entity.id
_entity.type
_entity.pdbx_description
1 polymer ?
#
loop_
_entity_poly.entity_id
_entity_poly.type
_entity_poly.pdbx_seq_one_letter_code
_entity_poly.pdbx_strand_id
1 'polypeptide(L)'
;DGGQLRKDIPEINSEMGRKLFEGDIILPLERNALRNSSYRWKFPIPYILADSLDLNAKGVILQAFDMFRLKSCVDFKPYEGEQTYLKFEKLDGCWSYVGDLQSGQTVSIGERCDYKAIVEHELLHALGFYHEQSRTDRDDYVQIWWDEIIEGFAYAFDKHNDSFLDDLNTPYDYESVLHYGPYSFNINSNVPSITTKIPEFNEIIGQRLDFSRIDLLRLNRMYNCTSSLTFLDQCSFEYINICGMVQSGQDSANWDHTLGKPGDEDHTLVGNCADRGYFMHLDTKTGHAGQSALLESRILYPRRKEKCLQFFYRLNGSPQDKLVIWVKKDDGTGSVRRMQKLHTITADGEHHWKLASIPFSVQTKFRYGFQGIRGDPAKSAGGIAIDDTSLTETNCPTNIWHIRNFTSLLNSTTKGDYIISPVFYSSEGYAFALQLYPHGRNSSSYMNYMGITFHLCSSPNDGLLEWPAGHRQVVLSVLDQDPDVIHRMSLSLSFTTDPNQLVYGRNDTLQWDKPSVTGSFSPYCNCYMSPGVGWNTFLTHRELHWKKFLKNDSLFIFADFEGEIQSRSAIWVPVVPKAFAVARGN
;
A
#
# COMPACT_ATOMS: atom_id res chain seq x y z
N ASP A 1 -2.92 1.15 -19.24
CA ASP A 1 -4.33 0.77 -19.21
C ASP A 1 -5.20 2.04 -19.29
N GLY A 2 -6.08 2.16 -20.30
CA GLY A 2 -7.00 3.29 -20.48
C GLY A 2 -8.18 3.33 -19.48
N GLY A 3 -8.00 2.77 -18.28
CA GLY A 3 -9.05 2.62 -17.28
C GLY A 3 -10.04 1.50 -17.60
N GLN A 4 -9.57 0.40 -18.20
CA GLN A 4 -10.35 -0.81 -18.43
C GLN A 4 -10.55 -1.56 -17.10
N LEU A 5 -11.43 -2.58 -17.10
CA LEU A 5 -11.47 -3.54 -16.00
C LEU A 5 -10.12 -4.25 -15.92
N ARG A 6 -9.56 -4.31 -14.72
CA ARG A 6 -8.29 -5.00 -14.49
C ARG A 6 -8.54 -6.48 -14.68
N LYS A 7 -7.94 -7.03 -15.72
CA LYS A 7 -7.93 -8.46 -15.93
C LYS A 7 -7.07 -9.10 -14.86
N ASP A 8 -7.55 -10.23 -14.34
CA ASP A 8 -6.79 -11.02 -13.39
C ASP A 8 -5.72 -11.86 -14.10
N ILE A 9 -4.74 -12.41 -13.36
CA ILE A 9 -3.62 -13.21 -13.89
C ILE A 9 -4.12 -14.36 -14.80
N PRO A 10 -5.14 -15.16 -14.42
CA PRO A 10 -5.73 -16.17 -15.30
C PRO A 10 -6.21 -15.65 -16.65
N GLU A 11 -6.84 -14.47 -16.67
CA GLU A 11 -7.36 -13.84 -17.89
C GLU A 11 -6.22 -13.30 -18.75
N ILE A 12 -5.21 -12.67 -18.13
CA ILE A 12 -4.03 -12.17 -18.84
C ILE A 12 -3.31 -13.33 -19.53
N ASN A 13 -3.06 -14.44 -18.81
CA ASN A 13 -2.27 -15.55 -19.32
C ASN A 13 -3.02 -16.43 -20.33
N SER A 14 -4.32 -16.66 -20.13
CA SER A 14 -5.13 -17.45 -21.07
C SER A 14 -5.24 -16.81 -22.45
N GLU A 15 -5.29 -15.46 -22.53
CA GLU A 15 -5.28 -14.71 -23.80
C GLU A 15 -4.00 -14.95 -24.62
N MET A 16 -2.90 -15.35 -23.98
CA MET A 16 -1.61 -15.57 -24.64
C MET A 16 -1.43 -17.02 -25.11
N GLY A 17 -2.38 -17.91 -24.80
CA GLY A 17 -2.38 -19.30 -25.29
C GLY A 17 -1.31 -20.21 -24.67
N ARG A 18 -0.62 -19.78 -23.61
CA ARG A 18 0.39 -20.59 -22.91
C ARG A 18 -0.28 -21.44 -21.83
N LYS A 19 -0.04 -22.76 -21.86
CA LYS A 19 -0.48 -23.68 -20.80
C LYS A 19 0.53 -23.70 -19.67
N LEU A 20 0.22 -22.96 -18.60
CA LEU A 20 0.98 -22.91 -17.35
C LEU A 20 0.23 -23.72 -16.29
N PHE A 21 0.95 -24.36 -15.36
CA PHE A 21 0.32 -25.07 -14.26
C PHE A 21 -0.49 -24.08 -13.42
N GLU A 22 -1.76 -24.40 -13.13
CA GLU A 22 -2.67 -23.45 -12.47
C GLU A 22 -2.60 -22.04 -13.08
N GLY A 23 -2.46 -21.91 -14.40
CA GLY A 23 -2.56 -20.61 -15.07
C GLY A 23 -1.31 -19.73 -15.07
N ASP A 24 -0.43 -19.80 -14.07
CA ASP A 24 0.72 -18.89 -13.89
C ASP A 24 1.95 -19.53 -13.20
N ILE A 25 1.94 -20.85 -12.95
CA ILE A 25 3.09 -21.55 -12.37
C ILE A 25 3.87 -22.31 -13.46
N ILE A 26 5.20 -22.15 -13.45
CA ILE A 26 6.12 -22.99 -14.24
C ILE A 26 6.67 -24.15 -13.41
N LEU A 27 6.64 -25.36 -13.99
CA LEU A 27 7.19 -26.60 -13.42
C LEU A 27 8.73 -26.58 -13.41
N PRO A 28 9.41 -27.22 -12.42
CA PRO A 28 9.10 -28.57 -11.90
C PRO A 28 8.28 -28.60 -10.58
N LEU A 29 7.21 -29.42 -10.55
CA LEU A 29 6.35 -29.64 -9.36
C LEU A 29 7.05 -30.37 -8.20
N GLU A 30 8.16 -31.07 -8.44
CA GLU A 30 8.86 -31.85 -7.41
C GLU A 30 9.61 -30.97 -6.38
N ARG A 31 9.67 -29.65 -6.61
CA ARG A 31 10.44 -28.69 -5.80
C ARG A 31 9.54 -27.84 -4.91
N ASN A 32 8.87 -28.51 -3.98
CA ASN A 32 7.90 -27.87 -3.11
C ASN A 32 8.58 -27.29 -1.86
N ALA A 33 8.71 -25.96 -1.78
CA ALA A 33 9.35 -25.27 -0.65
C ALA A 33 8.53 -25.28 0.65
N LEU A 34 7.20 -25.50 0.58
CA LEU A 34 6.38 -25.73 1.76
C LEU A 34 6.85 -27.00 2.49
N ARG A 35 7.06 -28.08 1.74
CA ARG A 35 7.41 -29.40 2.29
C ARG A 35 8.91 -29.63 2.46
N ASN A 36 9.74 -29.20 1.52
CA ASN A 36 11.19 -29.39 1.58
C ASN A 36 11.90 -28.04 1.76
N SER A 37 12.48 -27.87 2.95
CA SER A 37 13.22 -26.65 3.32
C SER A 37 14.43 -26.35 2.43
N SER A 38 14.93 -27.32 1.64
CA SER A 38 16.02 -27.06 0.69
C SER A 38 15.62 -26.13 -0.46
N TYR A 39 14.32 -26.00 -0.75
CA TYR A 39 13.80 -25.10 -1.78
C TYR A 39 13.29 -23.77 -1.18
N ARG A 40 13.54 -23.52 0.11
CA ARG A 40 13.24 -22.22 0.72
C ARG A 40 14.40 -21.27 0.46
N TRP A 41 14.06 -20.02 0.16
CA TRP A 41 15.05 -18.97 -0.04
C TRP A 41 15.82 -18.64 1.24
N LYS A 42 17.07 -18.20 1.07
CA LYS A 42 17.80 -17.50 2.12
C LYS A 42 17.67 -16.00 1.89
N PHE A 43 17.46 -15.24 2.96
CA PHE A 43 17.30 -13.80 2.88
C PHE A 43 18.60 -13.05 3.19
N PRO A 44 18.86 -11.92 2.52
CA PRO A 44 18.06 -11.30 1.45
C PRO A 44 18.13 -12.06 0.11
N ILE A 45 17.02 -12.12 -0.62
CA ILE A 45 16.92 -12.73 -1.97
C ILE A 45 17.61 -11.82 -2.99
N PRO A 46 18.63 -12.31 -3.72
CA PRO A 46 19.24 -11.54 -4.79
C PRO A 46 18.27 -11.36 -5.97
N TYR A 47 18.17 -10.16 -6.54
CA TYR A 47 17.30 -9.89 -7.69
C TYR A 47 17.99 -9.12 -8.82
N ILE A 48 17.47 -9.31 -10.03
CA ILE A 48 17.82 -8.56 -11.24
C ILE A 48 16.52 -8.01 -11.85
N LEU A 49 16.47 -6.71 -12.12
CA LEU A 49 15.40 -6.09 -12.92
C LEU A 49 15.92 -5.92 -14.36
N ALA A 50 15.47 -6.77 -15.28
CA ALA A 50 15.97 -6.73 -16.65
C ALA A 50 15.57 -5.45 -17.40
N ASP A 51 16.32 -5.12 -18.45
CA ASP A 51 16.04 -3.98 -19.33
C ASP A 51 14.75 -4.12 -20.12
N SER A 52 14.23 -5.35 -20.27
CA SER A 52 12.94 -5.61 -20.92
C SER A 52 11.75 -5.08 -20.13
N LEU A 53 11.89 -4.87 -18.81
CA LEU A 53 10.81 -4.36 -17.97
C LEU A 53 10.50 -2.90 -18.27
N ASP A 54 9.21 -2.59 -18.35
CA ASP A 54 8.75 -1.20 -18.36
C ASP A 54 9.17 -0.49 -17.07
N LEU A 55 9.43 0.81 -17.16
CA LEU A 55 9.87 1.61 -16.02
C LEU A 55 8.85 1.58 -14.86
N ASN A 56 7.54 1.54 -15.18
CA ASN A 56 6.48 1.40 -14.17
C ASN A 56 6.58 0.05 -13.45
N ALA A 57 6.76 -1.05 -14.19
CA ALA A 57 6.90 -2.39 -13.61
C ALA A 57 8.10 -2.47 -12.65
N LYS A 58 9.24 -1.86 -13.01
CA LYS A 58 10.41 -1.76 -12.11
C LYS A 58 10.05 -1.06 -10.79
N GLY A 59 9.32 0.06 -10.85
CA GLY A 59 8.85 0.77 -9.66
C GLY A 59 7.88 -0.06 -8.82
N VAL A 60 6.92 -0.74 -9.46
CA VAL A 60 5.92 -1.59 -8.78
C VAL A 60 6.57 -2.80 -8.10
N ILE A 61 7.58 -3.42 -8.71
CA ILE A 61 8.33 -4.52 -8.09
C ILE A 61 9.02 -4.06 -6.81
N LEU A 62 9.63 -2.87 -6.82
CA LEU A 62 10.25 -2.30 -5.62
C LEU A 62 9.21 -1.96 -4.53
N GLN A 63 8.01 -1.52 -4.91
CA GLN A 63 6.90 -1.32 -3.96
C GLN A 63 6.47 -2.64 -3.31
N ALA A 64 6.36 -3.73 -4.08
CA ALA A 64 6.05 -5.06 -3.53
C ALA A 64 7.15 -5.55 -2.56
N PHE A 65 8.43 -5.31 -2.87
CA PHE A 65 9.53 -5.61 -1.93
C PHE A 65 9.39 -4.88 -0.60
N ASP A 66 8.96 -3.61 -0.63
CA ASP A 66 8.75 -2.83 0.60
C ASP A 66 7.58 -3.38 1.43
N MET A 67 6.55 -3.94 0.80
CA MET A 67 5.47 -4.64 1.51
C MET A 67 5.95 -5.92 2.20
N PHE A 68 6.77 -6.74 1.52
CA PHE A 68 7.40 -7.91 2.13
C PHE A 68 8.27 -7.51 3.34
N ARG A 69 9.09 -6.45 3.21
CA ARG A 69 9.94 -5.95 4.31
C ARG A 69 9.14 -5.42 5.50
N LEU A 70 7.96 -4.86 5.26
CA LEU A 70 7.08 -4.33 6.29
C LEU A 70 6.33 -5.44 7.04
N LYS A 71 5.83 -6.43 6.30
CA LYS A 71 4.86 -7.43 6.81
C LYS A 71 5.48 -8.79 7.13
N SER A 72 6.73 -9.01 6.75
CA SER A 72 7.46 -10.28 6.95
C SER A 72 8.96 -10.05 7.17
N CYS A 73 9.70 -11.14 7.39
CA CYS A 73 11.16 -11.12 7.43
C CYS A 73 11.84 -11.30 6.06
N VAL A 74 11.05 -11.42 4.98
CA VAL A 74 11.57 -11.54 3.61
C VAL A 74 12.23 -10.22 3.22
N ASP A 75 13.45 -10.31 2.69
CA ASP A 75 14.20 -9.16 2.16
C ASP A 75 14.71 -9.46 0.76
N PHE A 76 15.04 -8.40 0.04
CA PHE A 76 15.55 -8.43 -1.32
C PHE A 76 16.79 -7.54 -1.42
N LYS A 77 17.80 -7.99 -2.17
CA LYS A 77 18.98 -7.19 -2.49
C LYS A 77 19.35 -7.30 -3.97
N PRO A 78 19.99 -6.29 -4.56
CA PRO A 78 20.54 -6.41 -5.91
C PRO A 78 21.48 -7.61 -6.02
N TYR A 79 21.45 -8.28 -7.17
CA TYR A 79 22.33 -9.40 -7.48
C TYR A 79 23.80 -8.95 -7.54
N GLU A 80 24.71 -9.73 -6.95
CA GLU A 80 26.15 -9.45 -6.87
C GLU A 80 27.02 -10.64 -7.32
N GLY A 81 26.41 -11.72 -7.83
CA GLY A 81 27.11 -12.93 -8.31
C GLY A 81 26.71 -14.22 -7.60
N GLU A 82 25.59 -14.22 -6.87
CA GLU A 82 25.06 -15.38 -6.17
C GLU A 82 24.68 -16.53 -7.11
N GLN A 83 24.65 -17.75 -6.60
CA GLN A 83 24.24 -18.91 -7.40
C GLN A 83 22.73 -18.89 -7.73
N THR A 84 21.93 -18.45 -6.76
CA THR A 84 20.46 -18.37 -6.87
C THR A 84 20.02 -16.91 -6.77
N TYR A 85 19.05 -16.53 -7.59
CA TYR A 85 18.52 -15.17 -7.70
C TYR A 85 17.19 -15.17 -8.46
N LEU A 86 16.39 -14.13 -8.26
CA LEU A 86 15.20 -13.84 -9.07
C LEU A 86 15.53 -12.85 -10.18
N LYS A 87 15.20 -13.20 -11.43
CA LYS A 87 15.33 -12.28 -12.58
C LYS A 87 13.95 -11.88 -13.06
N PHE A 88 13.60 -10.62 -12.85
CA PHE A 88 12.34 -10.07 -13.33
C PHE A 88 12.48 -9.64 -14.79
N GLU A 89 11.61 -10.14 -15.65
CA GLU A 89 11.62 -9.84 -17.09
C GLU A 89 10.21 -9.57 -17.59
N LYS A 90 10.09 -8.73 -18.62
CA LYS A 90 8.84 -8.60 -19.37
C LYS A 90 8.76 -9.72 -20.40
N LEU A 91 8.08 -10.80 -20.04
CA LEU A 91 7.74 -11.89 -20.96
C LEU A 91 6.21 -11.94 -21.15
N ASP A 92 5.75 -12.95 -21.88
CA ASP A 92 4.33 -13.19 -22.08
C ASP A 92 3.69 -13.68 -20.77
N GLY A 93 2.80 -12.86 -20.21
CA GLY A 93 1.99 -13.15 -19.03
C GLY A 93 2.64 -12.79 -17.69
N CYS A 94 1.92 -13.06 -16.61
CA CYS A 94 2.40 -12.97 -15.24
C CYS A 94 2.62 -14.40 -14.74
N TRP A 95 3.85 -14.76 -14.36
CA TRP A 95 4.10 -16.13 -13.89
C TRP A 95 5.42 -16.26 -13.15
N SER A 96 5.53 -17.31 -12.36
CA SER A 96 6.70 -17.61 -11.54
C SER A 96 6.94 -19.12 -11.41
N TYR A 97 8.12 -19.49 -10.92
CA TYR A 97 8.39 -20.84 -10.42
C TYR A 97 7.98 -20.91 -8.95
N VAL A 98 7.77 -22.13 -8.43
CA VAL A 98 7.50 -22.31 -6.99
C VAL A 98 8.77 -22.68 -6.22
N GLY A 99 9.14 -21.85 -5.25
CA GLY A 99 10.34 -22.04 -4.43
C GLY A 99 11.67 -21.61 -5.09
N ASP A 100 12.77 -21.79 -4.37
CA ASP A 100 14.15 -21.59 -4.83
C ASP A 100 14.62 -22.79 -5.66
N LEU A 101 14.81 -22.60 -6.97
CA LEU A 101 15.35 -23.63 -7.86
C LEU A 101 16.84 -23.93 -7.65
N GLN A 102 17.50 -23.26 -6.69
CA GLN A 102 18.93 -23.35 -6.40
C GLN A 102 19.82 -22.94 -7.59
N SER A 103 19.25 -22.14 -8.47
CA SER A 103 19.85 -21.51 -9.64
C SER A 103 19.13 -20.19 -9.90
N GLY A 104 19.63 -19.37 -10.82
CA GLY A 104 18.84 -18.23 -11.30
C GLY A 104 17.48 -18.67 -11.88
N GLN A 105 16.40 -17.98 -11.50
CA GLN A 105 15.05 -18.24 -12.02
C GLN A 105 14.35 -16.95 -12.43
N THR A 106 13.51 -17.03 -13.45
CA THR A 106 12.78 -15.89 -13.99
C THR A 106 11.42 -15.74 -13.31
N VAL A 107 11.04 -14.49 -13.04
CA VAL A 107 9.67 -14.09 -12.72
C VAL A 107 9.19 -13.17 -13.84
N SER A 108 8.10 -13.53 -14.51
CA SER A 108 7.56 -12.74 -15.61
C SER A 108 6.59 -11.70 -15.08
N ILE A 109 6.89 -10.42 -15.33
CA ILE A 109 5.98 -9.31 -15.14
C ILE A 109 5.74 -8.71 -16.53
N GLY A 110 4.82 -9.35 -17.26
CA GLY A 110 4.44 -9.01 -18.61
C GLY A 110 3.53 -7.77 -18.71
N GLU A 111 2.94 -7.59 -19.89
CA GLU A 111 1.95 -6.54 -20.11
C GLU A 111 0.72 -6.75 -19.21
N ARG A 112 0.27 -5.68 -18.51
CA ARG A 112 -0.82 -5.68 -17.53
C ARG A 112 -0.53 -6.42 -16.21
N CYS A 113 0.71 -6.85 -15.98
CA CYS A 113 1.13 -7.48 -14.71
C CYS A 113 1.72 -6.49 -13.69
N ASP A 114 1.88 -5.22 -14.07
CA ASP A 114 2.51 -4.17 -13.27
C ASP A 114 1.58 -3.59 -12.19
N TYR A 115 0.91 -4.47 -11.45
CA TYR A 115 0.13 -4.16 -10.25
C TYR A 115 0.81 -4.75 -9.02
N LYS A 116 0.86 -3.98 -7.92
CA LYS A 116 1.55 -4.38 -6.67
C LYS A 116 1.14 -5.79 -6.21
N ALA A 117 -0.17 -6.04 -6.12
CA ALA A 117 -0.70 -7.34 -5.68
C ALA A 117 -0.39 -8.51 -6.63
N ILE A 118 -0.26 -8.26 -7.93
CA ILE A 118 0.19 -9.29 -8.89
C ILE A 118 1.66 -9.63 -8.65
N VAL A 119 2.52 -8.62 -8.45
CA VAL A 119 3.92 -8.89 -8.13
C VAL A 119 4.05 -9.63 -6.79
N GLU A 120 3.26 -9.26 -5.79
CA GLU A 120 3.19 -9.96 -4.50
C GLU A 120 2.77 -11.42 -4.66
N HIS A 121 1.77 -11.69 -5.51
CA HIS A 121 1.31 -13.04 -5.86
C HIS A 121 2.44 -13.88 -6.50
N GLU A 122 3.09 -13.36 -7.54
CA GLU A 122 4.19 -14.06 -8.23
C GLU A 122 5.41 -14.31 -7.32
N LEU A 123 5.65 -13.39 -6.38
CA LEU A 123 6.68 -13.54 -5.35
C LEU A 123 6.30 -14.58 -4.29
N LEU A 124 5.02 -14.72 -3.93
CA LEU A 124 4.56 -15.79 -3.05
C LEU A 124 4.76 -17.17 -3.71
N HIS A 125 4.51 -17.29 -5.02
CA HIS A 125 4.91 -18.48 -5.77
C HIS A 125 6.42 -18.70 -5.66
N ALA A 126 7.23 -17.71 -5.99
CA ALA A 126 8.70 -17.81 -5.87
C ALA A 126 9.15 -18.22 -4.46
N LEU A 127 8.44 -17.81 -3.42
CA LEU A 127 8.71 -18.15 -2.02
C LEU A 127 8.27 -19.55 -1.63
N GLY A 128 7.37 -20.20 -2.38
CA GLY A 128 6.97 -21.59 -2.16
C GLY A 128 5.47 -21.87 -2.16
N PHE A 129 4.61 -20.88 -2.33
CA PHE A 129 3.17 -21.03 -2.18
C PHE A 129 2.48 -21.39 -3.50
N TYR A 130 1.39 -22.15 -3.38
CA TYR A 130 0.47 -22.44 -4.48
C TYR A 130 -0.85 -21.73 -4.23
N HIS A 131 -1.79 -21.83 -5.15
CA HIS A 131 -3.08 -21.20 -5.01
C HIS A 131 -3.93 -21.72 -3.83
N GLU A 132 -4.78 -20.84 -3.29
CA GLU A 132 -5.67 -21.20 -2.18
C GLU A 132 -6.75 -22.18 -2.62
N GLN A 133 -7.31 -22.02 -3.82
CA GLN A 133 -8.38 -22.89 -4.32
C GLN A 133 -7.92 -24.29 -4.70
N SER A 134 -6.61 -24.61 -4.66
CA SER A 134 -6.10 -25.95 -4.92
C SER A 134 -5.87 -26.79 -3.65
N ARG A 135 -6.21 -26.24 -2.46
CA ARG A 135 -6.22 -26.98 -1.19
C ARG A 135 -7.06 -28.26 -1.24
N THR A 136 -6.68 -29.26 -0.43
CA THR A 136 -7.39 -30.54 -0.29
C THR A 136 -8.86 -30.38 0.12
N ASP A 137 -9.11 -29.45 1.04
CA ASP A 137 -10.40 -29.16 1.67
C ASP A 137 -11.22 -28.09 0.93
N ARG A 138 -10.75 -27.56 -0.22
CA ARG A 138 -11.41 -26.43 -0.90
C ARG A 138 -12.88 -26.68 -1.24
N ASP A 139 -13.26 -27.92 -1.54
CA ASP A 139 -14.65 -28.29 -1.87
C ASP A 139 -15.61 -28.13 -0.68
N ASP A 140 -15.11 -27.91 0.55
CA ASP A 140 -15.94 -27.54 1.70
C ASP A 140 -16.34 -26.06 1.69
N TYR A 141 -15.58 -25.21 0.99
CA TYR A 141 -15.68 -23.75 1.00
C TYR A 141 -16.17 -23.16 -0.32
N VAL A 142 -15.84 -23.80 -1.44
CA VAL A 142 -16.18 -23.38 -2.80
C VAL A 142 -16.77 -24.52 -3.62
N GLN A 143 -17.46 -24.16 -4.69
CA GLN A 143 -17.99 -25.04 -5.72
C GLN A 143 -17.31 -24.67 -7.04
N ILE A 144 -16.72 -25.66 -7.70
CA ILE A 144 -16.20 -25.52 -9.06
C ILE A 144 -17.30 -25.91 -10.05
N TRP A 145 -17.55 -25.05 -11.03
CA TRP A 145 -18.50 -25.25 -12.12
C TRP A 145 -17.74 -25.76 -13.35
N TRP A 146 -17.49 -27.07 -13.36
CA TRP A 146 -16.65 -27.72 -14.37
C TRP A 146 -17.13 -27.49 -15.81
N ASP A 147 -18.44 -27.46 -16.03
CA ASP A 147 -19.04 -27.23 -17.35
C ASP A 147 -18.89 -25.78 -17.84
N GLU A 148 -18.49 -24.85 -16.95
CA GLU A 148 -18.31 -23.43 -17.25
C GLU A 148 -16.83 -23.04 -17.41
N ILE A 149 -15.90 -24.02 -17.36
CA ILE A 149 -14.46 -23.80 -17.54
C ILE A 149 -14.07 -23.98 -19.02
N ILE A 150 -13.22 -23.09 -19.55
CA ILE A 150 -12.70 -23.17 -20.91
C ILE A 150 -12.09 -24.56 -21.18
N GLU A 151 -12.42 -25.14 -22.34
CA GLU A 151 -11.93 -26.46 -22.72
C GLU A 151 -10.40 -26.54 -22.63
N GLY A 152 -9.92 -27.56 -21.92
CA GLY A 152 -8.50 -27.79 -21.71
C GLY A 152 -7.86 -27.02 -20.55
N PHE A 153 -8.63 -26.24 -19.76
CA PHE A 153 -8.16 -25.54 -18.54
C PHE A 153 -8.66 -26.16 -17.22
N ALA A 154 -9.42 -27.25 -17.24
CA ALA A 154 -9.91 -27.92 -16.03
C ALA A 154 -8.79 -28.26 -15.01
N TYR A 155 -7.59 -28.59 -15.50
CA TYR A 155 -6.42 -28.89 -14.67
C TYR A 155 -6.00 -27.73 -13.74
N ALA A 156 -6.34 -26.49 -14.09
CA ALA A 156 -6.05 -25.32 -13.25
C ALA A 156 -6.90 -25.26 -11.96
N PHE A 157 -7.91 -26.13 -11.87
CA PHE A 157 -8.77 -26.31 -10.71
C PHE A 157 -8.54 -27.65 -10.03
N ASP A 158 -7.48 -28.40 -10.34
CA ASP A 158 -7.21 -29.65 -9.64
C ASP A 158 -6.84 -29.38 -8.17
N LYS A 159 -7.31 -30.25 -7.27
CA LYS A 159 -6.88 -30.24 -5.86
C LYS A 159 -5.59 -31.01 -5.71
N HIS A 160 -4.75 -30.58 -4.78
CA HIS A 160 -3.53 -31.30 -4.45
C HIS A 160 -3.61 -31.90 -3.05
N ASN A 161 -3.11 -33.12 -2.90
CA ASN A 161 -3.14 -33.84 -1.63
C ASN A 161 -2.21 -33.23 -0.57
N ASP A 162 -2.36 -33.67 0.68
CA ASP A 162 -1.55 -33.17 1.81
C ASP A 162 -0.05 -33.52 1.67
N SER A 163 0.33 -34.49 0.84
CA SER A 163 1.75 -34.75 0.56
C SER A 163 2.38 -33.67 -0.31
N PHE A 164 1.56 -32.92 -1.04
CA PHE A 164 1.96 -31.81 -1.90
C PHE A 164 1.71 -30.46 -1.21
N LEU A 165 0.46 -30.10 -0.87
CA LEU A 165 0.18 -28.84 -0.17
C LEU A 165 0.20 -28.99 1.34
N ASP A 166 0.72 -27.97 2.03
CA ASP A 166 0.60 -27.80 3.48
C ASP A 166 -0.18 -26.52 3.75
N ASP A 167 -1.28 -26.62 4.50
CA ASP A 167 -2.05 -25.46 4.91
C ASP A 167 -1.43 -24.71 6.11
N LEU A 168 -0.35 -25.27 6.67
CA LEU A 168 0.35 -24.78 7.84
C LEU A 168 -0.60 -24.53 9.03
N ASN A 169 -1.63 -25.38 9.17
CA ASN A 169 -2.68 -25.31 10.18
C ASN A 169 -3.36 -23.93 10.23
N THR A 170 -3.92 -23.52 9.09
CA THR A 170 -4.69 -22.28 8.94
C THR A 170 -6.03 -22.55 8.26
N PRO A 171 -7.08 -21.77 8.59
CA PRO A 171 -8.36 -21.90 7.89
C PRO A 171 -8.23 -21.57 6.40
N TYR A 172 -9.23 -21.98 5.63
CA TYR A 172 -9.39 -21.56 4.24
C TYR A 172 -9.58 -20.04 4.17
N ASP A 173 -8.86 -19.40 3.27
CA ASP A 173 -8.78 -17.95 3.18
C ASP A 173 -9.38 -17.39 1.88
N TYR A 174 -10.64 -16.97 1.95
CA TYR A 174 -11.30 -16.32 0.81
C TYR A 174 -10.62 -15.00 0.40
N GLU A 175 -9.88 -14.35 1.30
CA GLU A 175 -9.20 -13.08 1.02
C GLU A 175 -7.77 -13.27 0.49
N SER A 176 -7.30 -14.52 0.34
CA SER A 176 -5.93 -14.78 -0.09
C SER A 176 -5.66 -14.14 -1.45
N VAL A 177 -4.51 -13.46 -1.56
CA VAL A 177 -4.05 -12.94 -2.86
C VAL A 177 -3.74 -14.07 -3.85
N LEU A 178 -3.57 -15.29 -3.36
CA LEU A 178 -3.39 -16.52 -4.12
C LEU A 178 -4.71 -17.24 -4.42
N HIS A 179 -5.87 -16.64 -4.15
CA HIS A 179 -7.16 -17.21 -4.54
C HIS A 179 -7.57 -16.69 -5.92
N TYR A 180 -8.10 -17.57 -6.76
CA TYR A 180 -8.78 -17.19 -8.01
C TYR A 180 -10.05 -16.37 -7.79
N GLY A 181 -10.36 -15.49 -8.74
CA GLY A 181 -11.65 -14.80 -8.78
C GLY A 181 -12.78 -15.70 -9.32
N PRO A 182 -14.05 -15.26 -9.20
CA PRO A 182 -15.21 -16.06 -9.63
C PRO A 182 -15.21 -16.43 -11.12
N TYR A 183 -14.58 -15.59 -11.95
CA TYR A 183 -14.62 -15.68 -13.41
C TYR A 183 -13.33 -16.24 -14.03
N SER A 184 -12.38 -16.71 -13.22
CA SER A 184 -11.11 -17.25 -13.73
C SER A 184 -11.36 -18.41 -14.70
N PHE A 185 -10.82 -18.35 -15.92
CA PHE A 185 -10.99 -19.37 -16.98
C PHE A 185 -12.45 -19.74 -17.33
N ASN A 186 -13.40 -18.81 -17.23
CA ASN A 186 -14.79 -19.07 -17.59
C ASN A 186 -15.04 -19.07 -19.10
N ILE A 187 -16.00 -19.87 -19.57
CA ILE A 187 -16.43 -19.90 -20.98
C ILE A 187 -17.17 -18.60 -21.33
N ASN A 188 -18.06 -18.16 -20.44
CA ASN A 188 -18.89 -16.98 -20.62
C ASN A 188 -18.52 -15.95 -19.56
N SER A 189 -18.12 -14.75 -19.98
CA SER A 189 -17.64 -13.67 -19.11
C SER A 189 -18.58 -13.26 -17.97
N ASN A 190 -19.86 -13.65 -18.01
CA ASN A 190 -20.85 -13.36 -16.97
C ASN A 190 -21.21 -14.57 -16.08
N VAL A 191 -20.70 -15.76 -16.39
CA VAL A 191 -20.95 -16.99 -15.63
C VAL A 191 -19.69 -17.36 -14.86
N PRO A 192 -19.75 -17.54 -13.53
CA PRO A 192 -18.57 -17.88 -12.75
C PRO A 192 -18.18 -19.35 -12.95
N SER A 193 -16.88 -19.61 -13.02
CA SER A 193 -16.30 -20.96 -12.97
C SER A 193 -16.12 -21.47 -11.54
N ILE A 194 -16.07 -20.55 -10.57
CA ILE A 194 -15.96 -20.84 -9.14
C ILE A 194 -16.90 -19.95 -8.34
N THR A 195 -17.66 -20.55 -7.43
CA THR A 195 -18.48 -19.81 -6.46
C THR A 195 -18.21 -20.31 -5.06
N THR A 196 -18.17 -19.41 -4.11
CA THR A 196 -18.17 -19.71 -2.67
C THR A 196 -19.50 -20.31 -2.23
N LYS A 197 -19.47 -21.23 -1.24
CA LYS A 197 -20.69 -21.81 -0.66
C LYS A 197 -21.47 -20.82 0.22
N ILE A 198 -20.78 -19.82 0.76
CA ILE A 198 -21.36 -18.68 1.47
C ILE A 198 -21.42 -17.53 0.46
N PRO A 199 -22.60 -17.24 -0.14
CA PRO A 199 -22.68 -16.39 -1.33
C PRO A 199 -22.07 -14.99 -1.18
N GLU A 200 -22.05 -14.45 0.03
CA GLU A 200 -21.46 -13.15 0.38
C GLU A 200 -19.95 -13.10 0.08
N PHE A 201 -19.26 -14.24 0.04
CA PHE A 201 -17.82 -14.32 -0.21
C PHE A 201 -17.46 -14.43 -1.69
N ASN A 202 -18.44 -14.55 -2.59
CA ASN A 202 -18.19 -14.50 -4.04
C ASN A 202 -17.57 -13.16 -4.46
N GLU A 203 -17.85 -12.11 -3.70
CA GLU A 203 -17.37 -10.76 -3.95
C GLU A 203 -15.97 -10.50 -3.39
N ILE A 204 -15.44 -11.45 -2.61
CA ILE A 204 -14.19 -11.37 -1.84
C ILE A 204 -13.06 -12.12 -2.54
N ILE A 205 -13.34 -13.32 -3.06
CA ILE A 205 -12.33 -14.16 -3.72
C ILE A 205 -11.75 -13.46 -4.95
N GLY A 206 -10.44 -13.62 -5.18
CA GLY A 206 -9.74 -12.98 -6.28
C GLY A 206 -9.35 -11.52 -6.03
N GLN A 207 -9.34 -11.07 -4.78
CA GLN A 207 -8.89 -9.71 -4.45
C GLN A 207 -7.43 -9.48 -4.90
N ARG A 208 -7.15 -8.25 -5.35
CA ARG A 208 -5.82 -7.80 -5.81
C ARG A 208 -5.42 -6.47 -5.16
N LEU A 209 -5.58 -6.38 -3.84
CA LEU A 209 -5.22 -5.22 -3.02
C LEU A 209 -3.83 -5.39 -2.38
N ASP A 210 -3.65 -6.46 -1.61
CA ASP A 210 -2.43 -6.77 -0.84
C ASP A 210 -2.50 -8.21 -0.29
N PHE A 211 -1.52 -8.63 0.50
CA PHE A 211 -1.57 -9.87 1.30
C PHE A 211 -2.75 -9.86 2.26
N SER A 212 -3.44 -11.00 2.37
CA SER A 212 -4.37 -11.24 3.47
C SER A 212 -3.62 -11.45 4.79
N ARG A 213 -4.36 -11.47 5.91
CA ARG A 213 -3.80 -11.84 7.21
C ARG A 213 -3.29 -13.29 7.24
N ILE A 214 -3.94 -14.21 6.52
CA ILE A 214 -3.57 -15.63 6.51
C ILE A 214 -2.40 -15.89 5.57
N ASP A 215 -2.29 -15.18 4.44
CA ASP A 215 -1.11 -15.21 3.58
C ASP A 215 0.16 -14.89 4.38
N LEU A 216 0.13 -13.79 5.15
CA LEU A 216 1.24 -13.38 6.01
C LEU A 216 1.50 -14.38 7.14
N LEU A 217 0.46 -14.94 7.75
CA LEU A 217 0.61 -15.95 8.80
C LEU A 217 1.34 -17.18 8.26
N ARG A 218 0.96 -17.67 7.08
CA ARG A 218 1.59 -18.82 6.43
C ARG A 218 3.03 -18.51 6.02
N LEU A 219 3.26 -17.36 5.39
CA LEU A 219 4.60 -16.91 5.02
C LEU A 219 5.53 -16.82 6.22
N ASN A 220 5.08 -16.15 7.29
CA ASN A 220 5.87 -15.96 8.49
C ASN A 220 6.10 -17.27 9.26
N ARG A 221 5.13 -18.19 9.28
CA ARG A 221 5.33 -19.56 9.82
C ARG A 221 6.35 -20.34 9.01
N MET A 222 6.26 -20.32 7.69
CA MET A 222 7.16 -21.09 6.81
C MET A 222 8.62 -20.65 6.95
N TYR A 223 8.85 -19.34 7.08
CA TYR A 223 10.20 -18.76 7.22
C TYR A 223 10.62 -18.44 8.66
N ASN A 224 9.82 -18.84 9.66
CA ASN A 224 10.09 -18.57 11.08
C ASN A 224 10.36 -17.09 11.39
N CYS A 225 9.59 -16.19 10.76
CA CYS A 225 9.76 -14.76 10.93
C CYS A 225 9.35 -14.33 12.35
N THR A 226 10.30 -13.78 13.12
CA THR A 226 10.05 -13.24 14.47
C THR A 226 9.89 -11.72 14.51
N SER A 227 10.32 -11.04 13.44
CA SER A 227 10.20 -9.59 13.27
C SER A 227 10.22 -9.27 11.78
N SER A 228 9.56 -8.19 11.37
CA SER A 228 9.79 -7.65 10.04
C SER A 228 11.00 -6.70 10.01
N LEU A 229 11.34 -6.20 8.83
CA LEU A 229 12.55 -5.42 8.61
C LEU A 229 12.30 -3.93 8.80
N THR A 230 11.15 -3.44 8.36
CA THR A 230 10.81 -2.00 8.38
C THR A 230 9.70 -1.66 9.36
N PHE A 231 9.09 -2.60 10.08
CA PHE A 231 8.21 -2.27 11.21
C PHE A 231 9.02 -2.01 12.48
N LEU A 232 8.70 -0.94 13.22
CA LEU A 232 9.32 -0.67 14.52
C LEU A 232 8.34 -0.66 15.66
N ASP A 233 7.18 -0.01 15.46
CA ASP A 233 6.24 0.20 16.54
C ASP A 233 4.82 0.44 16.03
N GLN A 234 3.86 0.12 16.89
CA GLN A 234 2.46 0.42 16.70
C GLN A 234 1.74 0.51 18.04
N CYS A 235 0.83 1.48 18.16
CA CYS A 235 0.03 1.65 19.33
C CYS A 235 -1.34 2.27 19.02
N SER A 236 -2.38 1.47 19.20
CA SER A 236 -3.79 1.87 19.18
C SER A 236 -4.37 2.08 20.59
N PHE A 237 -3.52 2.05 21.62
CA PHE A 237 -3.88 2.27 23.04
C PHE A 237 -4.94 1.34 23.66
N GLU A 238 -5.38 0.28 22.99
CA GLU A 238 -6.41 -0.65 23.50
C GLU A 238 -6.03 -1.41 24.79
N TYR A 239 -4.75 -1.46 25.14
CA TYR A 239 -4.25 -2.16 26.34
C TYR A 239 -3.65 -1.21 27.36
N ILE A 240 -3.81 -1.55 28.66
CA ILE A 240 -3.37 -0.73 29.80
C ILE A 240 -1.86 -0.45 29.84
N ASN A 241 -1.04 -1.30 29.21
CA ASN A 241 0.40 -1.07 29.14
C ASN A 241 0.78 0.00 28.11
N ILE A 242 -0.19 0.53 27.33
CA ILE A 242 -0.03 1.58 26.32
C ILE A 242 1.21 1.36 25.45
N CYS A 243 1.44 0.11 25.04
CA CYS A 243 2.57 -0.30 24.18
C CYS A 243 3.96 0.02 24.77
N GLY A 244 4.04 0.24 26.08
CA GLY A 244 5.24 0.65 26.80
C GLY A 244 5.59 2.13 26.64
N MET A 245 4.65 2.96 26.17
CA MET A 245 4.82 4.41 26.20
C MET A 245 4.88 4.89 27.65
N VAL A 246 5.64 5.97 27.88
CA VAL A 246 5.87 6.55 29.21
C VAL A 246 5.52 8.02 29.18
N GLN A 247 4.97 8.51 30.27
CA GLN A 247 4.76 9.92 30.47
C GLN A 247 5.94 10.53 31.20
N SER A 248 6.25 11.78 30.88
CA SER A 248 7.19 12.55 31.68
C SER A 248 6.58 12.83 33.07
N GLY A 249 7.45 12.96 34.08
CA GLY A 249 7.06 13.42 35.42
C GLY A 249 7.61 14.81 35.77
N GLN A 250 8.26 15.48 34.81
CA GLN A 250 8.88 16.81 35.00
C GLN A 250 8.05 17.96 34.38
N ASP A 251 7.00 17.60 33.66
CA ASP A 251 6.08 18.48 32.95
C ASP A 251 4.87 18.84 33.82
N SER A 252 4.05 19.77 33.33
CA SER A 252 3.04 20.46 34.14
C SER A 252 1.61 19.94 33.96
N ALA A 253 1.43 18.95 33.10
CA ALA A 253 0.18 18.25 32.85
C ALA A 253 0.49 16.81 32.39
N ASN A 254 -0.53 15.94 32.39
CA ASN A 254 -0.42 14.55 31.94
C ASN A 254 -1.41 14.26 30.82
N TRP A 255 -1.07 13.29 29.98
CA TRP A 255 -2.02 12.60 29.10
C TRP A 255 -2.85 11.58 29.89
N ASP A 256 -4.10 11.40 29.52
CA ASP A 256 -5.01 10.43 30.13
C ASP A 256 -5.30 9.32 29.11
N HIS A 257 -5.13 8.07 29.54
CA HIS A 257 -5.60 6.89 28.79
C HIS A 257 -7.13 6.84 28.92
N THR A 258 -7.83 7.26 27.88
CA THR A 258 -9.25 7.63 27.94
C THR A 258 -10.07 6.63 27.16
N LEU A 259 -11.11 6.08 27.81
CA LEU A 259 -12.13 5.26 27.16
C LEU A 259 -13.05 6.16 26.32
N GLY A 260 -13.22 5.81 25.04
CA GLY A 260 -14.11 6.45 24.10
C GLY A 260 -15.57 6.41 24.55
N LYS A 261 -16.31 7.45 24.14
CA LYS A 261 -17.75 7.58 24.41
C LYS A 261 -18.45 8.05 23.14
N PRO A 262 -19.77 7.82 23.00
CA PRO A 262 -20.53 8.38 21.90
C PRO A 262 -20.34 9.91 21.76
N GLY A 263 -19.91 10.37 20.59
CA GLY A 263 -19.53 11.77 20.29
C GLY A 263 -18.10 12.17 20.64
N ASP A 264 -17.33 11.31 21.30
CA ASP A 264 -15.91 11.47 21.63
C ASP A 264 -15.20 10.10 21.52
N GLU A 265 -15.45 9.41 20.41
CA GLU A 265 -14.92 8.06 20.16
C GLU A 265 -13.41 8.10 19.89
N ASP A 266 -12.75 6.98 20.18
CA ASP A 266 -11.41 6.63 19.70
C ASP A 266 -11.42 6.49 18.16
N HIS A 267 -10.24 6.49 17.53
CA HIS A 267 -10.17 6.24 16.10
C HIS A 267 -10.18 4.74 15.79
N THR A 268 -9.60 3.88 16.64
CA THR A 268 -9.45 2.44 16.41
C THR A 268 -10.76 1.74 16.04
N LEU A 269 -11.79 1.88 16.88
CA LEU A 269 -13.06 1.16 16.86
C LEU A 269 -14.26 2.01 16.39
N VAL A 270 -14.04 3.27 15.97
CA VAL A 270 -15.12 4.12 15.44
C VAL A 270 -15.86 3.44 14.30
N GLY A 271 -17.19 3.52 14.33
CA GLY A 271 -18.08 2.83 13.38
C GLY A 271 -18.40 1.37 13.73
N ASN A 272 -17.66 0.75 14.65
CA ASN A 272 -17.92 -0.62 15.13
C ASN A 272 -18.42 -0.63 16.58
N CYS A 273 -17.64 -0.06 17.51
CA CYS A 273 -17.92 -0.11 18.96
C CYS A 273 -17.48 1.21 19.61
N ALA A 274 -18.36 2.22 19.57
CA ALA A 274 -18.09 3.61 19.98
C ALA A 274 -17.75 3.82 21.47
N ASP A 275 -17.97 2.82 22.32
CA ASP A 275 -17.84 2.92 23.79
C ASP A 275 -16.78 1.96 24.37
N ARG A 276 -15.90 1.39 23.53
CA ARG A 276 -14.94 0.36 23.96
C ARG A 276 -13.48 0.64 23.64
N GLY A 277 -13.19 1.50 22.67
CA GLY A 277 -11.83 1.77 22.28
C GLY A 277 -11.20 2.86 23.14
N TYR A 278 -9.88 2.91 23.14
CA TYR A 278 -9.10 3.83 23.97
C TYR A 278 -8.22 4.71 23.12
N PHE A 279 -7.98 5.92 23.60
CA PHE A 279 -7.02 6.85 23.00
C PHE A 279 -6.30 7.65 24.09
N MET A 280 -5.22 8.33 23.74
CA MET A 280 -4.54 9.23 24.66
C MET A 280 -5.10 10.64 24.49
N HIS A 281 -5.52 11.25 25.60
CA HIS A 281 -6.17 12.56 25.62
C HIS A 281 -5.48 13.50 26.60
N LEU A 282 -5.27 14.75 26.21
CA LEU A 282 -4.88 15.84 27.10
C LEU A 282 -6.04 16.83 27.19
N ASP A 283 -6.74 16.86 28.32
CA ASP A 283 -7.77 17.86 28.58
C ASP A 283 -7.13 19.26 28.65
N THR A 284 -7.65 20.21 27.86
CA THR A 284 -7.19 21.60 27.83
C THR A 284 -8.25 22.59 28.35
N LYS A 285 -9.41 22.11 28.84
CA LYS A 285 -10.47 22.94 29.46
C LYS A 285 -10.08 23.51 30.81
N THR A 286 -9.20 22.81 31.54
CA THR A 286 -8.75 23.19 32.88
C THR A 286 -7.23 23.35 32.94
N GLY A 287 -6.76 24.19 33.87
CA GLY A 287 -5.34 24.49 34.04
C GLY A 287 -4.94 25.87 33.52
N HIS A 288 -3.67 26.04 33.18
CA HIS A 288 -3.09 27.31 32.72
C HIS A 288 -2.53 27.16 31.30
N ALA A 289 -2.66 28.22 30.50
CA ALA A 289 -2.04 28.30 29.19
C ALA A 289 -0.52 28.09 29.28
N GLY A 290 0.04 27.33 28.33
CA GLY A 290 1.46 26.97 28.29
C GLY A 290 1.83 25.73 29.12
N GLN A 291 0.92 25.20 29.94
CA GLN A 291 1.14 23.88 30.53
C GLN A 291 1.25 22.82 29.44
N SER A 292 2.12 21.84 29.63
CA SER A 292 2.40 20.81 28.64
C SER A 292 2.44 19.41 29.25
N ALA A 293 2.10 18.42 28.44
CA ALA A 293 2.23 17.00 28.75
C ALA A 293 3.03 16.29 27.65
N LEU A 294 4.04 15.51 28.00
CA LEU A 294 4.88 14.73 27.08
C LEU A 294 4.66 13.22 27.28
N LEU A 295 4.21 12.56 26.22
CA LEU A 295 4.14 11.11 26.11
C LEU A 295 5.27 10.63 25.18
N GLU A 296 6.17 9.76 25.66
CA GLU A 296 7.29 9.22 24.90
C GLU A 296 7.09 7.72 24.62
N SER A 297 7.48 7.25 23.43
CA SER A 297 7.56 5.83 23.12
C SER A 297 8.55 5.11 24.04
N ARG A 298 8.52 3.78 24.09
CA ARG A 298 9.67 3.00 24.58
C ARG A 298 10.93 3.29 23.75
N ILE A 299 12.10 2.81 24.22
CA ILE A 299 13.33 2.90 23.42
C ILE A 299 13.20 1.96 22.21
N LEU A 300 13.44 2.50 21.03
CA LEU A 300 13.36 1.81 19.75
C LEU A 300 14.75 1.72 19.12
N TYR A 301 14.97 0.66 18.33
CA TYR A 301 16.26 0.30 17.76
C TYR A 301 16.16 0.27 16.24
N PRO A 302 16.51 1.37 15.55
CA PRO A 302 16.35 1.44 14.12
C PRO A 302 17.36 0.57 13.37
N ARG A 303 16.97 0.04 12.21
CA ARG A 303 17.86 -0.70 11.28
C ARG A 303 18.24 0.15 10.07
N ARG A 304 17.34 1.02 9.62
CA ARG A 304 17.52 1.95 8.50
C ARG A 304 17.57 3.39 9.01
N LYS A 305 17.88 4.33 8.12
CA LYS A 305 18.04 5.74 8.47
C LYS A 305 16.71 6.50 8.46
N GLU A 306 15.88 6.21 7.48
CA GLU A 306 14.61 6.85 7.21
C GLU A 306 13.53 6.26 8.12
N LYS A 307 12.59 7.10 8.53
CA LYS A 307 11.47 6.74 9.40
C LYS A 307 10.22 7.45 8.93
N CYS A 308 9.11 6.76 9.09
CA CYS A 308 7.80 7.35 8.99
C CYS A 308 6.98 7.11 10.25
N LEU A 309 6.68 8.19 10.97
CA LEU A 309 5.72 8.18 12.08
C LEU A 309 4.37 8.65 11.57
N GLN A 310 3.38 7.77 11.59
CA GLN A 310 2.00 8.10 11.28
C GLN A 310 1.13 7.92 12.51
N PHE A 311 0.15 8.80 12.70
CA PHE A 311 -0.81 8.71 13.81
C PHE A 311 -2.04 9.53 13.49
N PHE A 312 -3.16 9.12 14.06
CA PHE A 312 -4.38 9.91 14.03
C PHE A 312 -4.38 10.89 15.21
N TYR A 313 -4.85 12.11 14.96
CA TYR A 313 -4.96 13.14 15.99
C TYR A 313 -6.25 13.95 15.84
N ARG A 314 -6.71 14.53 16.95
CA ARG A 314 -7.87 15.42 17.01
C ARG A 314 -7.57 16.59 17.95
N LEU A 315 -7.82 17.81 17.48
CA LEU A 315 -7.67 19.05 18.25
C LEU A 315 -9.05 19.72 18.39
N ASN A 316 -9.75 19.42 19.49
CA ASN A 316 -11.09 19.97 19.78
C ASN A 316 -11.11 20.91 20.99
N GLY A 317 -9.94 21.29 21.49
CA GLY A 317 -9.76 22.27 22.56
C GLY A 317 -9.63 23.72 22.06
N SER A 318 -8.64 24.43 22.58
CA SER A 318 -8.38 25.84 22.26
C SER A 318 -7.78 25.98 20.86
N PRO A 319 -8.10 27.04 20.09
CA PRO A 319 -7.38 27.37 18.85
C PRO A 319 -5.87 27.62 19.05
N GLN A 320 -5.44 27.82 20.30
CA GLN A 320 -4.03 28.00 20.66
C GLN A 320 -3.36 26.70 21.13
N ASP A 321 -4.09 25.59 21.20
CA ASP A 321 -3.51 24.28 21.50
C ASP A 321 -2.50 23.87 20.43
N LYS A 322 -1.41 23.22 20.87
CA LYS A 322 -0.34 22.74 19.99
C LYS A 322 0.01 21.30 20.32
N LEU A 323 0.21 20.50 19.27
CA LEU A 323 0.78 19.16 19.37
C LEU A 323 2.18 19.18 18.72
N VAL A 324 3.22 19.06 19.54
CA VAL A 324 4.61 19.09 19.09
C VAL A 324 5.17 17.67 19.06
N ILE A 325 5.73 17.29 17.92
CA ILE A 325 6.31 15.97 17.70
C ILE A 325 7.83 16.05 17.90
N TRP A 326 8.34 15.18 18.75
CA TRP A 326 9.74 15.13 19.14
C TRP A 326 10.38 13.79 18.79
N VAL A 327 11.68 13.82 18.60
CA VAL A 327 12.53 12.64 18.65
C VAL A 327 13.65 12.88 19.68
N LYS A 328 13.83 11.92 20.58
CA LYS A 328 14.91 11.89 21.57
C LYS A 328 15.88 10.81 21.18
N LYS A 329 17.10 11.19 20.81
CA LYS A 329 18.11 10.28 20.24
C LYS A 329 19.22 9.99 21.25
N ASP A 330 19.94 8.90 21.02
CA ASP A 330 21.22 8.66 21.68
C ASP A 330 22.17 9.85 21.50
N ASP A 331 22.80 10.31 22.58
CA ASP A 331 23.74 11.43 22.60
C ASP A 331 25.19 11.03 22.29
N GLY A 332 25.43 9.75 21.95
CA GLY A 332 26.75 9.18 21.71
C GLY A 332 27.37 8.52 22.93
N THR A 333 26.74 8.64 24.11
CA THR A 333 27.17 7.97 25.36
C THR A 333 26.44 6.66 25.61
N GLY A 334 25.51 6.26 24.73
CA GLY A 334 24.58 5.16 24.98
C GLY A 334 23.31 5.60 25.71
N SER A 335 23.11 6.90 25.93
CA SER A 335 21.96 7.46 26.65
C SER A 335 21.04 8.24 25.71
N VAL A 336 19.73 7.97 25.78
CA VAL A 336 18.72 8.64 24.95
C VAL A 336 18.33 9.98 25.59
N ARG A 337 19.01 11.06 25.20
CA ARG A 337 18.88 12.40 25.84
C ARG A 337 18.74 13.56 24.85
N ARG A 338 19.24 13.41 23.62
CA ARG A 338 19.28 14.52 22.65
C ARG A 338 17.91 14.72 22.02
N MET A 339 17.18 15.73 22.47
CA MET A 339 15.88 16.12 21.92
C MET A 339 16.03 16.89 20.60
N GLN A 340 15.20 16.56 19.62
CA GLN A 340 15.05 17.30 18.37
C GLN A 340 13.56 17.40 18.06
N LYS A 341 13.10 18.63 17.78
CA LYS A 341 11.73 18.87 17.32
C LYS A 341 11.60 18.43 15.88
N LEU A 342 10.59 17.63 15.56
CA LEU A 342 10.29 17.18 14.22
C LEU A 342 9.24 18.07 13.57
N HIS A 343 8.12 18.28 14.26
CA HIS A 343 6.98 19.01 13.70
C HIS A 343 6.15 19.68 14.79
N THR A 344 5.30 20.63 14.41
CA THR A 344 4.33 21.27 15.31
C THR A 344 3.01 21.40 14.57
N ILE A 345 1.99 20.71 15.07
CA ILE A 345 0.62 20.78 14.60
C ILE A 345 -0.12 21.80 15.47
N THR A 346 -0.81 22.73 14.83
CA THR A 346 -1.66 23.74 15.49
C THR A 346 -3.11 23.49 15.16
N ALA A 347 -4.02 23.91 16.03
CA ALA A 347 -5.45 23.86 15.73
C ALA A 347 -5.80 24.70 14.49
N ASP A 348 -6.64 24.16 13.63
CA ASP A 348 -7.11 24.74 12.37
C ASP A 348 -8.62 25.04 12.38
N GLY A 349 -9.26 24.87 13.54
CA GLY A 349 -10.72 24.99 13.70
C GLY A 349 -11.49 23.73 13.33
N GLU A 350 -10.82 22.66 12.87
CA GLU A 350 -11.45 21.39 12.57
C GLU A 350 -11.29 20.40 13.73
N HIS A 351 -12.40 19.78 14.14
CA HIS A 351 -12.50 18.99 15.37
C HIS A 351 -12.64 17.48 15.15
N HIS A 352 -12.39 16.97 13.94
CA HIS A 352 -12.43 15.53 13.64
C HIS A 352 -11.03 14.90 13.69
N TRP A 353 -10.98 13.58 13.64
CA TRP A 353 -9.75 12.82 13.45
C TRP A 353 -9.09 13.18 12.11
N LYS A 354 -7.78 13.38 12.16
CA LYS A 354 -6.91 13.70 11.02
C LYS A 354 -5.68 12.81 11.08
N LEU A 355 -5.14 12.45 9.92
CA LEU A 355 -3.91 11.68 9.82
C LEU A 355 -2.71 12.61 9.74
N ALA A 356 -1.73 12.42 10.62
CA ALA A 356 -0.40 13.01 10.50
C ALA A 356 0.59 11.99 9.94
N SER A 357 1.53 12.44 9.11
CA SER A 357 2.60 11.64 8.53
C SER A 357 3.89 12.43 8.62
N ILE A 358 4.80 12.02 9.51
CA ILE A 358 5.98 12.80 9.90
C ILE A 358 7.24 12.04 9.49
N PRO A 359 7.92 12.44 8.39
CA PRO A 359 9.20 11.88 8.02
C PRO A 359 10.30 12.38 8.95
N PHE A 360 11.19 11.49 9.37
CA PHE A 360 12.41 11.88 10.08
C PHE A 360 13.53 10.88 9.87
N SER A 361 14.74 11.26 10.29
CA SER A 361 15.93 10.44 10.12
C SER A 361 16.66 10.20 11.44
N VAL A 362 16.91 8.93 11.74
CA VAL A 362 17.67 8.48 12.93
C VAL A 362 18.22 7.07 12.70
N GLN A 363 19.48 6.86 13.09
CA GLN A 363 20.16 5.55 13.02
C GLN A 363 20.59 5.03 14.41
N THR A 364 20.49 5.83 15.45
CA THR A 364 20.78 5.41 16.83
C THR A 364 19.49 5.09 17.57
N LYS A 365 19.57 4.37 18.69
CA LYS A 365 18.38 4.11 19.52
C LYS A 365 17.73 5.42 19.95
N PHE A 366 16.40 5.45 19.97
CA PHE A 366 15.64 6.69 20.17
C PHE A 366 14.27 6.46 20.81
N ARG A 367 13.62 7.55 21.19
CA ARG A 367 12.18 7.63 21.47
C ARG A 367 11.56 8.66 20.54
N TYR A 368 10.35 8.43 20.05
CA TYR A 368 9.51 9.53 19.56
C TYR A 368 8.61 10.00 20.69
N GLY A 369 8.10 11.23 20.61
CA GLY A 369 7.24 11.77 21.66
C GLY A 369 6.25 12.81 21.19
N PHE A 370 5.12 12.85 21.89
CA PHE A 370 3.99 13.74 21.68
C PHE A 370 3.91 14.72 22.85
N GLN A 371 4.20 15.99 22.58
CA GLN A 371 4.02 17.06 23.55
C GLN A 371 2.74 17.83 23.23
N GLY A 372 1.71 17.66 24.04
CA GLY A 372 0.54 18.54 24.01
C GLY A 372 0.83 19.81 24.82
N ILE A 373 0.51 20.97 24.27
CA ILE A 373 0.66 22.27 24.95
C ILE A 373 -0.72 22.94 24.99
N ARG A 374 -1.17 23.27 26.20
CA ARG A 374 -2.44 23.94 26.45
C ARG A 374 -2.40 25.38 25.94
N GLY A 375 -3.39 25.74 25.13
CA GLY A 375 -3.74 27.10 24.76
C GLY A 375 -4.55 27.79 25.86
N ASP A 376 -5.31 28.82 25.48
CA ASP A 376 -6.21 29.54 26.37
C ASP A 376 -7.38 28.63 26.83
N PRO A 377 -7.43 28.24 28.12
CA PRO A 377 -8.49 27.35 28.63
C PRO A 377 -9.88 27.99 28.57
N ALA A 378 -9.98 29.33 28.62
CA ALA A 378 -11.28 30.03 28.50
C ALA A 378 -11.92 29.87 27.12
N LYS A 379 -11.15 29.41 26.13
CA LYS A 379 -11.59 29.14 24.75
C LYS A 379 -11.46 27.67 24.37
N SER A 380 -11.25 26.77 25.34
CA SER A 380 -11.17 25.35 25.09
C SER A 380 -12.52 24.66 25.36
N ALA A 381 -12.98 23.85 24.41
CA ALA A 381 -14.17 23.01 24.55
C ALA A 381 -13.83 21.52 24.81
N GLY A 382 -12.55 21.16 24.75
CA GLY A 382 -12.09 19.77 24.72
C GLY A 382 -10.60 19.66 25.01
N GLY A 383 -9.84 19.08 24.08
CA GLY A 383 -8.42 18.87 24.25
C GLY A 383 -7.68 18.42 23.01
N ILE A 384 -6.59 17.70 23.27
CA ILE A 384 -5.71 17.11 22.26
C ILE A 384 -5.82 15.60 22.40
N ALA A 385 -6.20 14.90 21.34
CA ALA A 385 -6.25 13.44 21.31
C ALA A 385 -5.30 12.88 20.24
N ILE A 386 -4.70 11.73 20.54
CA ILE A 386 -3.91 10.93 19.59
C ILE A 386 -4.32 9.46 19.68
N ASP A 387 -4.30 8.78 18.54
CA ASP A 387 -4.63 7.36 18.42
C ASP A 387 -3.93 6.72 17.20
N ASP A 388 -3.97 5.40 17.09
CA ASP A 388 -3.50 4.62 15.93
C ASP A 388 -2.11 5.03 15.43
N THR A 389 -1.16 5.04 16.38
CA THR A 389 0.23 5.39 16.12
C THR A 389 0.93 4.22 15.43
N SER A 390 1.67 4.48 14.37
CA SER A 390 2.50 3.51 13.66
C SER A 390 3.83 4.12 13.29
N LEU A 391 4.89 3.34 13.43
CA LEU A 391 6.25 3.75 13.09
C LEU A 391 6.89 2.68 12.21
N THR A 392 7.24 3.11 11.01
CA THR A 392 7.93 2.28 10.03
C THR A 392 9.27 2.89 9.62
N GLU A 393 10.13 2.09 9.02
CA GLU A 393 11.40 2.47 8.41
C GLU A 393 11.26 2.58 6.89
N THR A 394 10.21 3.26 6.46
CA THR A 394 9.87 3.54 5.07
C THR A 394 9.85 5.04 4.83
N ASN A 395 9.76 5.44 3.56
CA ASN A 395 9.45 6.83 3.22
C ASN A 395 8.02 7.14 3.68
N CYS A 396 7.79 8.38 4.12
CA CYS A 396 6.45 8.82 4.45
C CYS A 396 5.70 9.30 3.21
N PRO A 397 4.40 8.99 3.07
CA PRO A 397 3.53 9.74 2.19
C PRO A 397 3.46 11.19 2.72
N THR A 398 3.79 12.16 1.88
CA THR A 398 3.79 13.59 2.23
C THR A 398 2.57 14.32 1.68
N ASN A 399 2.05 13.85 0.54
CA ASN A 399 0.88 14.41 -0.12
C ASN A 399 -0.35 13.57 0.23
N ILE A 400 -1.12 14.05 1.21
CA ILE A 400 -2.29 13.35 1.74
C ILE A 400 -3.53 14.18 1.42
N TRP A 401 -4.46 13.58 0.69
CA TRP A 401 -5.79 14.14 0.47
C TRP A 401 -6.80 13.48 1.41
N HIS A 402 -7.26 14.24 2.40
CA HIS A 402 -8.37 13.84 3.27
C HIS A 402 -9.69 14.32 2.68
N ILE A 403 -10.56 13.39 2.32
CA ILE A 403 -11.91 13.66 1.84
C ILE A 403 -12.89 13.25 2.94
N ARG A 404 -13.72 14.19 3.36
CA ARG A 404 -14.69 14.01 4.45
C ARG A 404 -16.11 13.96 3.92
N ASN A 405 -17.01 13.44 4.75
CA ASN A 405 -18.43 13.32 4.46
C ASN A 405 -18.65 12.61 3.11
N PHE A 406 -17.86 11.57 2.84
CA PHE A 406 -17.77 10.95 1.52
C PHE A 406 -19.11 10.33 1.09
N THR A 407 -19.90 9.82 2.02
CA THR A 407 -21.23 9.27 1.80
C THR A 407 -22.18 10.37 1.34
N SER A 408 -22.12 11.56 1.96
CA SER A 408 -22.89 12.71 1.48
C SER A 408 -22.43 13.14 0.09
N LEU A 409 -21.13 13.13 -0.17
CA LEU A 409 -20.57 13.46 -1.49
C LEU A 409 -21.07 12.48 -2.56
N LEU A 410 -21.03 11.17 -2.28
CA LEU A 410 -21.57 10.14 -3.17
C LEU A 410 -23.07 10.36 -3.44
N ASN A 411 -23.86 10.70 -2.43
CA ASN A 411 -25.29 10.93 -2.61
C ASN A 411 -25.62 12.23 -3.37
N SER A 412 -24.79 13.27 -3.24
CA SER A 412 -25.02 14.58 -3.86
C SER A 412 -24.47 14.71 -5.28
N THR A 413 -23.58 13.79 -5.68
CA THR A 413 -22.93 13.82 -6.99
C THR A 413 -23.53 12.80 -7.94
N THR A 414 -23.32 13.03 -9.23
CA THR A 414 -23.72 12.14 -10.32
C THR A 414 -22.52 11.84 -11.22
N LYS A 415 -22.70 10.97 -12.20
CA LYS A 415 -21.64 10.61 -13.14
C LYS A 415 -21.11 11.85 -13.86
N GLY A 416 -19.79 11.99 -13.92
CA GLY A 416 -19.11 13.15 -14.48
C GLY A 416 -18.79 14.27 -13.49
N ASP A 417 -19.48 14.34 -12.35
CA ASP A 417 -19.12 15.26 -11.28
C ASP A 417 -17.78 14.85 -10.65
N TYR A 418 -17.00 15.84 -10.21
CA TYR A 418 -15.71 15.60 -9.57
C TYR A 418 -15.40 16.62 -8.48
N ILE A 419 -14.51 16.21 -7.57
CA ILE A 419 -13.85 17.09 -6.60
C ILE A 419 -12.35 17.15 -6.91
N ILE A 420 -11.71 18.26 -6.57
CA ILE A 420 -10.27 18.48 -6.80
C ILE A 420 -9.53 18.44 -5.47
N SER A 421 -8.36 17.81 -5.44
CA SER A 421 -7.45 17.87 -4.30
C SER A 421 -6.85 19.28 -4.12
N PRO A 422 -6.24 19.57 -2.95
CA PRO A 422 -5.24 20.63 -2.87
C PRO A 422 -4.13 20.44 -3.90
N VAL A 423 -3.42 21.52 -4.23
CA VAL A 423 -2.20 21.43 -5.05
C VAL A 423 -1.08 20.86 -4.18
N PHE A 424 -0.54 19.73 -4.62
CA PHE A 424 0.60 19.05 -4.03
C PHE A 424 1.89 19.40 -4.77
N TYR A 425 3.03 19.08 -4.15
CA TYR A 425 4.35 19.24 -4.75
C TYR A 425 5.13 17.94 -4.63
N SER A 426 5.81 17.55 -5.71
CA SER A 426 6.79 16.46 -5.64
C SER A 426 8.06 16.90 -4.92
N SER A 427 8.89 15.93 -4.54
CA SER A 427 10.23 16.18 -3.99
C SER A 427 11.13 16.99 -4.94
N GLU A 428 10.93 16.84 -6.25
CA GLU A 428 11.62 17.62 -7.29
C GLU A 428 11.03 19.02 -7.49
N GLY A 429 9.82 19.29 -6.99
CA GLY A 429 9.18 20.60 -7.03
C GLY A 429 8.10 20.78 -8.10
N TYR A 430 7.71 19.72 -8.83
CA TYR A 430 6.56 19.75 -9.75
C TYR A 430 5.27 19.89 -8.94
N ALA A 431 4.44 20.86 -9.30
CA ALA A 431 3.10 20.99 -8.73
C ALA A 431 2.12 20.06 -9.45
N PHE A 432 1.21 19.45 -8.71
CA PHE A 432 0.18 18.59 -9.26
C PHE A 432 -1.09 18.56 -8.40
N ALA A 433 -2.19 18.11 -8.99
CA ALA A 433 -3.46 17.91 -8.30
C ALA A 433 -4.20 16.68 -8.84
N LEU A 434 -5.13 16.17 -8.05
CA LEU A 434 -6.00 15.05 -8.40
C LEU A 434 -7.43 15.53 -8.63
N GLN A 435 -8.13 14.91 -9.57
CA GLN A 435 -9.58 14.98 -9.67
C GLN A 435 -10.17 13.61 -9.37
N LEU A 436 -11.00 13.52 -8.34
CA LEU A 436 -11.75 12.31 -8.02
C LEU A 436 -13.19 12.45 -8.53
N TYR A 437 -13.65 11.45 -9.28
CA TYR A 437 -14.99 11.34 -9.83
C TYR A 437 -15.75 10.27 -9.05
N PRO A 438 -16.60 10.62 -8.08
CA PRO A 438 -17.24 9.64 -7.20
C PRO A 438 -18.09 8.60 -7.96
N HIS A 439 -18.71 8.98 -9.08
CA HIS A 439 -19.50 8.08 -9.95
C HIS A 439 -18.84 7.79 -11.30
N GLY A 440 -17.53 8.02 -11.39
CA GLY A 440 -16.75 7.88 -12.62
C GLY A 440 -16.94 9.03 -13.61
N ARG A 441 -16.09 9.07 -14.63
CA ARG A 441 -16.08 10.11 -15.68
C ARG A 441 -17.25 9.92 -16.65
N ASN A 442 -17.68 10.99 -17.30
CA ASN A 442 -18.72 10.93 -18.36
C ASN A 442 -18.34 9.99 -19.51
N SER A 443 -17.05 9.90 -19.83
CA SER A 443 -16.53 9.01 -20.87
C SER A 443 -16.43 7.55 -20.47
N SER A 444 -16.60 7.22 -19.18
CA SER A 444 -16.49 5.85 -18.69
C SER A 444 -17.76 5.07 -19.00
N SER A 445 -17.64 3.85 -19.52
CA SER A 445 -18.76 2.91 -19.64
C SER A 445 -19.05 2.16 -18.34
N TYR A 446 -18.11 2.19 -17.38
CA TYR A 446 -18.23 1.46 -16.11
C TYR A 446 -19.21 2.14 -15.14
N MET A 447 -19.97 1.33 -14.42
CA MET A 447 -20.94 1.72 -13.39
C MET A 447 -20.45 1.26 -12.02
N ASN A 448 -20.77 2.01 -10.96
CA ASN A 448 -20.36 1.71 -9.58
C ASN A 448 -18.83 1.71 -9.34
N TYR A 449 -18.11 2.50 -10.15
CA TYR A 449 -16.68 2.75 -9.99
C TYR A 449 -16.43 4.23 -9.76
N MET A 450 -15.47 4.52 -8.88
CA MET A 450 -14.83 5.82 -8.82
C MET A 450 -13.77 5.93 -9.91
N GLY A 451 -13.67 7.11 -10.51
CA GLY A 451 -12.57 7.47 -11.40
C GLY A 451 -11.62 8.45 -10.73
N ILE A 452 -10.35 8.45 -11.11
CA ILE A 452 -9.39 9.46 -10.63
C ILE A 452 -8.45 9.88 -11.77
N THR A 453 -8.10 11.16 -11.83
CA THR A 453 -7.11 11.68 -12.77
C THR A 453 -6.06 12.53 -12.07
N PHE A 454 -4.83 12.39 -12.51
CA PHE A 454 -3.67 13.17 -12.10
C PHE A 454 -3.43 14.29 -13.13
N HIS A 455 -3.12 15.48 -12.63
CA HIS A 455 -2.86 16.67 -13.43
C HIS A 455 -1.61 17.38 -12.92
N LEU A 456 -0.71 17.78 -13.82
CA LEU A 456 0.33 18.74 -13.49
C LEU A 456 -0.29 20.15 -13.41
N CYS A 457 0.19 20.93 -12.46
CA CYS A 457 -0.26 22.30 -12.20
C CYS A 457 0.88 23.27 -12.49
N SER A 458 0.56 24.42 -13.09
CA SER A 458 1.58 25.45 -13.31
C SER A 458 2.02 26.05 -11.97
N SER A 459 3.31 26.23 -11.77
CA SER A 459 3.86 26.77 -10.54
C SER A 459 5.02 27.74 -10.79
N PRO A 460 5.43 28.54 -9.77
CA PRO A 460 6.63 29.36 -9.87
C PRO A 460 7.92 28.56 -10.13
N ASN A 461 7.94 27.26 -9.83
CA ASN A 461 9.11 26.40 -10.01
C ASN A 461 9.31 25.97 -11.47
N ASP A 462 8.29 26.06 -12.32
CA ASP A 462 8.27 25.45 -13.67
C ASP A 462 9.41 25.95 -14.58
N GLY A 463 9.95 27.14 -14.32
CA GLY A 463 11.10 27.69 -15.03
C GLY A 463 12.43 27.00 -14.73
N LEU A 464 12.52 26.26 -13.61
CA LEU A 464 13.71 25.55 -13.15
C LEU A 464 13.64 24.04 -13.42
N LEU A 465 12.45 23.52 -13.71
CA LEU A 465 12.20 22.09 -13.88
C LEU A 465 12.46 21.63 -15.32
N GLU A 466 12.70 20.34 -15.47
CA GLU A 466 12.88 19.69 -16.77
C GLU A 466 11.51 19.41 -17.41
N TRP A 467 11.41 19.60 -18.73
CA TRP A 467 10.18 19.36 -19.46
C TRP A 467 10.47 18.69 -20.82
N PRO A 468 9.67 17.70 -21.24
CA PRO A 468 8.53 17.10 -20.53
C PRO A 468 8.92 16.40 -19.22
N ALA A 469 8.01 16.37 -18.25
CA ALA A 469 8.20 15.73 -16.95
C ALA A 469 8.15 14.19 -17.07
N GLY A 470 9.01 13.61 -17.92
CA GLY A 470 9.09 12.18 -18.21
C GLY A 470 9.76 11.36 -17.11
N HIS A 471 9.62 10.04 -17.20
CA HIS A 471 10.27 9.02 -16.38
C HIS A 471 10.00 9.13 -14.87
N ARG A 472 8.88 9.73 -14.49
CA ARG A 472 8.45 9.88 -13.09
C ARG A 472 7.27 8.97 -12.82
N GLN A 473 7.31 8.23 -11.73
CA GLN A 473 6.18 7.40 -11.30
C GLN A 473 5.16 8.27 -10.59
N VAL A 474 3.91 8.18 -11.02
CA VAL A 474 2.76 8.59 -10.21
C VAL A 474 2.29 7.35 -9.45
N VAL A 475 2.18 7.44 -8.13
CA VAL A 475 1.62 6.37 -7.29
C VAL A 475 0.46 6.96 -6.48
N LEU A 476 -0.75 6.48 -6.73
CA LEU A 476 -1.94 6.86 -5.97
C LEU A 476 -2.36 5.71 -5.09
N SER A 477 -2.48 5.95 -3.78
CA SER A 477 -2.87 4.91 -2.83
C SER A 477 -4.09 5.32 -2.01
N VAL A 478 -5.11 4.45 -1.94
CA VAL A 478 -6.25 4.61 -1.03
C VAL A 478 -5.92 3.85 0.25
N LEU A 479 -5.88 4.58 1.37
CA LEU A 479 -5.49 4.00 2.66
C LEU A 479 -6.59 3.10 3.22
N ASP A 480 -6.26 1.84 3.46
CA ASP A 480 -7.02 1.00 4.40
C ASP A 480 -6.68 1.45 5.83
N GLN A 481 -7.65 1.99 6.55
CA GLN A 481 -7.47 2.64 7.86
C GLN A 481 -7.48 1.63 9.02
N ASP A 482 -6.92 0.44 8.79
CA ASP A 482 -6.68 -0.52 9.86
C ASP A 482 -5.69 0.08 10.88
N PRO A 483 -5.99 -0.02 12.19
CA PRO A 483 -5.07 0.42 13.23
C PRO A 483 -3.73 -0.31 13.16
N ASP A 484 -3.72 -1.54 12.62
CA ASP A 484 -2.52 -2.32 12.40
C ASP A 484 -1.93 -2.14 11.00
N VAL A 485 -0.78 -1.45 10.93
CA VAL A 485 -0.12 -1.14 9.66
C VAL A 485 0.30 -2.39 8.90
N ILE A 486 0.57 -3.51 9.59
CA ILE A 486 0.95 -4.77 8.93
C ILE A 486 -0.26 -5.51 8.35
N HIS A 487 -1.48 -5.11 8.74
CA HIS A 487 -2.74 -5.69 8.26
C HIS A 487 -3.49 -4.81 7.26
N ARG A 488 -3.03 -3.59 7.01
CA ARG A 488 -3.60 -2.71 5.99
C ARG A 488 -3.50 -3.34 4.60
N MET A 489 -4.62 -3.43 3.90
CA MET A 489 -4.72 -3.86 2.50
C MET A 489 -5.02 -2.67 1.59
N SER A 490 -4.16 -1.64 1.66
CA SER A 490 -4.32 -0.42 0.89
C SER A 490 -4.25 -0.68 -0.62
N LEU A 491 -5.19 -0.11 -1.37
CA LEU A 491 -5.13 -0.11 -2.84
C LEU A 491 -4.02 0.84 -3.27
N SER A 492 -3.12 0.40 -4.16
CA SER A 492 -2.12 1.26 -4.79
C SER A 492 -2.09 1.04 -6.29
N LEU A 493 -2.14 2.14 -7.04
CA LEU A 493 -2.00 2.14 -8.50
C LEU A 493 -0.93 3.10 -8.94
N SER A 494 -0.22 2.73 -10.01
CA SER A 494 0.81 3.58 -10.55
C SER A 494 0.88 3.56 -12.08
N PHE A 495 1.36 4.66 -12.63
CA PHE A 495 1.84 4.73 -14.00
C PHE A 495 3.12 5.57 -14.02
N THR A 496 3.88 5.47 -15.10
CA THR A 496 5.06 6.32 -15.32
C THR A 496 4.82 7.28 -16.46
N THR A 497 5.25 8.52 -16.30
CA THR A 497 5.16 9.55 -17.35
C THR A 497 6.11 9.21 -18.50
N ASP A 498 5.59 9.19 -19.72
CA ASP A 498 6.41 9.01 -20.93
C ASP A 498 6.65 10.38 -21.59
N PRO A 499 7.90 10.86 -21.69
CA PRO A 499 8.18 12.18 -22.27
C PRO A 499 7.71 12.33 -23.72
N ASN A 500 7.48 11.24 -24.44
CA ASN A 500 7.01 11.25 -25.82
C ASN A 500 5.49 11.05 -25.96
N GLN A 501 4.78 10.88 -24.83
CA GLN A 501 3.33 10.70 -24.86
C GLN A 501 2.64 11.96 -25.39
N LEU A 502 1.80 11.80 -26.41
CA LEU A 502 0.97 12.88 -26.95
C LEU A 502 -0.39 12.94 -26.24
N VAL A 503 -0.95 14.15 -26.14
CA VAL A 503 -2.32 14.35 -25.67
C VAL A 503 -3.28 13.73 -26.68
N TYR A 504 -4.22 12.90 -26.21
CA TYR A 504 -5.22 12.29 -27.09
C TYR A 504 -5.99 13.36 -27.89
N GLY A 505 -6.00 13.21 -29.21
CA GLY A 505 -6.64 14.17 -30.14
C GLY A 505 -5.83 15.42 -30.46
N ARG A 506 -4.57 15.54 -30.00
CA ARG A 506 -3.63 16.61 -30.38
C ARG A 506 -2.30 16.01 -30.81
N ASN A 507 -1.97 16.14 -32.10
CA ASN A 507 -0.80 15.44 -32.67
C ASN A 507 0.55 16.11 -32.33
N ASP A 508 0.57 17.38 -31.92
CA ASP A 508 1.79 18.17 -31.68
C ASP A 508 1.92 18.65 -30.22
N THR A 509 1.19 18.04 -29.28
CA THR A 509 1.20 18.46 -27.87
C THR A 509 1.58 17.29 -26.97
N LEU A 510 2.70 17.44 -26.27
CA LEU A 510 3.19 16.45 -25.31
C LEU A 510 2.36 16.48 -24.03
N GLN A 511 1.93 15.31 -23.55
CA GLN A 511 1.04 15.14 -22.40
C GLN A 511 1.66 15.66 -21.09
N TRP A 512 2.98 15.53 -20.96
CA TRP A 512 3.73 15.88 -19.74
C TRP A 512 4.59 17.13 -19.90
N ASP A 513 4.34 17.97 -20.90
CA ASP A 513 4.97 19.29 -21.02
C ASP A 513 4.28 20.33 -20.12
N LYS A 514 4.90 21.50 -19.97
CA LYS A 514 4.52 22.57 -19.04
C LYS A 514 3.00 22.82 -19.06
N PRO A 515 2.32 22.83 -17.89
CA PRO A 515 0.88 23.09 -17.84
C PRO A 515 0.49 24.45 -18.44
N SER A 516 1.38 25.45 -18.45
CA SER A 516 1.15 26.73 -19.12
C SER A 516 1.08 26.63 -20.66
N VAL A 517 1.61 25.55 -21.25
CA VAL A 517 1.62 25.28 -22.69
C VAL A 517 0.50 24.30 -23.05
N THR A 518 0.37 23.23 -22.27
CA THR A 518 -0.50 22.08 -22.60
C THR A 518 -1.88 22.19 -21.97
N GLY A 519 -1.97 22.88 -20.84
CA GLY A 519 -3.09 22.87 -19.92
C GLY A 519 -4.14 23.95 -20.18
N SER A 520 -5.12 23.99 -19.29
CA SER A 520 -6.20 24.98 -19.27
C SER A 520 -6.24 25.67 -17.91
N PHE A 521 -6.55 26.96 -17.90
CA PHE A 521 -6.64 27.71 -16.65
C PHE A 521 -7.78 27.18 -15.79
N SER A 522 -7.48 26.87 -14.53
CA SER A 522 -8.43 26.39 -13.53
C SER A 522 -8.56 27.42 -12.41
N PRO A 523 -9.78 27.96 -12.17
CA PRO A 523 -9.99 28.92 -11.09
C PRO A 523 -9.83 28.29 -9.69
N TYR A 524 -9.93 26.96 -9.57
CA TYR A 524 -9.80 26.25 -8.29
C TYR A 524 -8.42 26.37 -7.67
N CYS A 525 -7.37 26.18 -8.47
CA CYS A 525 -5.98 26.34 -8.04
C CYS A 525 -5.40 27.70 -8.42
N ASN A 526 -6.15 28.54 -9.16
CA ASN A 526 -5.65 29.75 -9.82
C ASN A 526 -4.37 29.46 -10.63
N CYS A 527 -4.38 28.35 -11.37
CA CYS A 527 -3.23 27.78 -12.07
C CYS A 527 -3.67 27.11 -13.38
N TYR A 528 -2.74 26.89 -14.32
CA TYR A 528 -3.00 26.03 -15.48
C TYR A 528 -2.88 24.56 -15.07
N MET A 529 -3.87 23.75 -15.41
CA MET A 529 -3.86 22.31 -15.17
C MET A 529 -3.70 21.57 -16.50
N SER A 530 -2.76 20.62 -16.56
CA SER A 530 -2.58 19.74 -17.73
C SER A 530 -3.83 18.89 -17.99
N PRO A 531 -3.97 18.30 -19.20
CA PRO A 531 -4.94 17.23 -19.42
C PRO A 531 -4.73 16.09 -18.42
N GLY A 532 -5.82 15.51 -17.91
CA GLY A 532 -5.77 14.51 -16.85
C GLY A 532 -5.51 13.10 -17.37
N VAL A 533 -4.59 12.38 -16.71
CA VAL A 533 -4.29 10.97 -16.96
C VAL A 533 -4.62 10.18 -15.69
N GLY A 534 -5.27 9.03 -15.83
CA GLY A 534 -5.61 8.19 -14.67
C GLY A 534 -6.59 7.08 -15.04
N TRP A 535 -7.39 6.65 -14.08
CA TRP A 535 -8.19 5.44 -14.17
C TRP A 535 -9.69 5.73 -14.09
N ASN A 536 -10.47 5.07 -14.94
CA ASN A 536 -11.94 5.07 -14.85
C ASN A 536 -12.46 4.03 -13.83
N THR A 537 -11.63 3.05 -13.51
CA THR A 537 -11.87 1.91 -12.62
C THR A 537 -10.90 1.97 -11.43
N PHE A 538 -10.87 3.13 -10.74
CA PHE A 538 -9.90 3.36 -9.66
C PHE A 538 -10.21 2.48 -8.45
N LEU A 539 -11.42 2.59 -7.90
CA LEU A 539 -11.93 1.77 -6.80
C LEU A 539 -13.43 1.55 -7.00
N THR A 540 -13.93 0.34 -6.78
CA THR A 540 -15.38 0.09 -6.81
C THR A 540 -16.08 0.70 -5.59
N HIS A 541 -17.35 1.05 -5.73
CA HIS A 541 -18.18 1.44 -4.58
C HIS A 541 -18.32 0.32 -3.56
N ARG A 542 -18.22 -0.94 -4.00
CA ARG A 542 -18.25 -2.10 -3.11
C ARG A 542 -16.98 -2.19 -2.26
N GLU A 543 -15.81 -2.16 -2.89
CA GLU A 543 -14.52 -2.22 -2.19
C GLU A 543 -14.39 -1.10 -1.16
N LEU A 544 -14.91 0.10 -1.47
CA LEU A 544 -14.95 1.24 -0.55
C LEU A 544 -15.53 0.90 0.84
N HIS A 545 -16.51 -0.02 0.88
CA HIS A 545 -17.17 -0.46 2.11
C HIS A 545 -16.68 -1.80 2.64
N TRP A 546 -15.89 -2.55 1.87
CA TRP A 546 -15.42 -3.88 2.26
C TRP A 546 -14.24 -3.83 3.22
N LYS A 547 -13.23 -2.98 2.94
CA LYS A 547 -12.11 -2.69 3.84
C LYS A 547 -12.34 -1.36 4.57
N LYS A 548 -11.44 -0.96 5.47
CA LYS A 548 -11.56 0.32 6.20
C LYS A 548 -11.09 1.50 5.34
N PHE A 549 -11.39 1.49 4.04
CA PHE A 549 -11.11 2.63 3.16
C PHE A 549 -11.94 3.84 3.56
N LEU A 550 -13.23 3.62 3.83
CA LEU A 550 -14.12 4.62 4.40
C LEU A 550 -14.33 4.34 5.90
N LYS A 551 -13.66 5.12 6.75
CA LYS A 551 -13.77 5.02 8.22
C LYS A 551 -14.29 6.33 8.78
N ASN A 552 -15.42 6.29 9.50
CA ASN A 552 -16.13 7.49 9.98
C ASN A 552 -16.33 8.55 8.87
N ASP A 553 -16.82 8.09 7.72
CA ASP A 553 -17.06 8.88 6.51
C ASP A 553 -15.84 9.68 5.98
N SER A 554 -14.64 9.24 6.34
CA SER A 554 -13.36 9.79 5.89
C SER A 554 -12.64 8.83 4.97
N LEU A 555 -12.15 9.36 3.85
CA LEU A 555 -11.33 8.68 2.86
C LEU A 555 -9.98 9.40 2.75
N PHE A 556 -8.88 8.65 2.76
CA PHE A 556 -7.54 9.19 2.60
C PHE A 556 -6.89 8.64 1.33
N ILE A 557 -6.44 9.56 0.47
CA ILE A 557 -5.70 9.22 -0.76
C ILE A 557 -4.29 9.81 -0.64
N PHE A 558 -3.27 8.98 -0.79
CA PHE A 558 -1.87 9.40 -0.89
C PHE A 558 -1.48 9.53 -2.35
N ALA A 559 -0.63 10.50 -2.66
CA ALA A 559 -0.24 10.81 -4.02
C ALA A 559 1.26 11.13 -4.14
N ASP A 560 2.03 10.20 -4.68
CA ASP A 560 3.46 10.39 -4.87
C ASP A 560 3.76 10.60 -6.36
N PHE A 561 4.72 11.49 -6.64
CA PHE A 561 5.23 11.76 -7.99
C PHE A 561 6.75 11.88 -7.93
N GLU A 562 7.47 10.80 -8.27
CA GLU A 562 8.92 10.70 -8.06
C GLU A 562 9.67 10.23 -9.30
N GLY A 563 10.82 10.85 -9.60
CA GLY A 563 11.74 10.45 -10.68
C GLY A 563 12.77 9.39 -10.32
N GLU A 564 12.84 8.98 -9.04
CA GLU A 564 13.93 8.13 -8.53
C GLU A 564 13.89 6.66 -8.98
N ILE A 565 12.94 6.21 -9.81
CA ILE A 565 12.98 4.81 -10.27
C ILE A 565 14.31 4.56 -10.99
N GLN A 566 14.82 5.50 -11.79
CA GLN A 566 16.11 5.34 -12.44
C GLN A 566 17.28 5.29 -11.45
N SER A 567 17.29 6.04 -10.34
CA SER A 567 18.40 5.99 -9.36
C SER A 567 18.33 4.76 -8.45
N ARG A 568 17.13 4.29 -8.09
CA ARG A 568 16.91 3.04 -7.32
C ARG A 568 17.09 1.78 -8.16
N SER A 569 16.82 1.84 -9.47
CA SER A 569 17.10 0.75 -10.43
C SER A 569 18.50 0.83 -11.04
N ALA A 570 19.19 1.97 -10.98
CA ALA A 570 20.59 2.14 -11.42
C ALA A 570 21.62 1.50 -10.50
N ILE A 571 21.20 0.58 -9.62
CA ILE A 571 22.06 -0.54 -9.23
C ILE A 571 22.14 -1.49 -10.44
N TRP A 572 22.70 -0.97 -11.54
CA TRP A 572 23.11 -1.73 -12.69
C TRP A 572 24.05 -2.79 -12.16
N VAL A 573 23.63 -4.05 -12.20
CA VAL A 573 24.51 -5.13 -11.81
C VAL A 573 25.59 -5.24 -12.89
N PRO A 574 26.86 -4.93 -12.61
CA PRO A 574 27.93 -5.02 -13.60
C PRO A 574 28.23 -6.49 -13.99
N VAL A 575 27.58 -7.44 -13.32
CA VAL A 575 27.76 -8.88 -13.49
C VAL A 575 26.57 -9.44 -14.27
N VAL A 576 26.73 -9.56 -15.60
CA VAL A 576 25.85 -10.41 -16.41
C VAL A 576 25.96 -11.84 -15.85
N PRO A 577 24.87 -12.50 -15.44
CA PRO A 577 24.92 -13.89 -14.99
C PRO A 577 25.58 -14.75 -16.06
N LYS A 578 26.52 -15.62 -15.67
CA LYS A 578 27.14 -16.54 -16.62
C LYS A 578 26.04 -17.41 -17.25
N ALA A 579 25.95 -17.41 -18.58
CA ALA A 579 25.04 -18.31 -19.28
C ALA A 579 25.41 -19.76 -18.93
N PHE A 580 24.57 -20.44 -18.16
CA PHE A 580 24.73 -21.87 -17.95
C PHE A 580 24.31 -22.57 -19.24
N ALA A 581 25.30 -23.17 -19.91
CA ALA A 581 25.04 -24.05 -21.04
C ALA A 581 24.16 -25.20 -20.55
N VAL A 582 22.92 -25.27 -21.05
CA VAL A 582 22.11 -26.47 -20.94
C VAL A 582 22.87 -27.57 -21.69
N ALA A 583 23.53 -28.45 -20.95
CA ALA A 583 24.09 -29.66 -21.51
C ALA A 583 22.92 -30.48 -22.07
N ARG A 584 22.69 -30.41 -23.38
CA ARG A 584 21.90 -31.41 -24.08
C ARG A 584 22.67 -32.73 -23.96
N GLY A 585 22.31 -33.54 -22.98
CA GLY A 585 22.68 -34.95 -22.95
C GLY A 585 21.94 -35.66 -24.08
N ASN A 586 22.71 -36.32 -24.94
CA ASN A 586 22.23 -37.24 -25.98
C ASN A 586 21.47 -38.43 -25.40
#